data_AF-A0A8J8FBI7-F1
#
_entry.id   AF-A0A8J8FBI7-F1
#
_cell.length_a   1.000
_cell.length_b   1.000
_cell.length_c   1.000
_cell.angle_alpha   90.00
_cell.angle_beta   90.00
_cell.angle_gamma   90.00
#
_symmetry.space_group_name_H-M   'P 1'
#
loop_
_entity.id
_entity.type
_entity.pdbx_description
1 polymer ?
#
loop_
_entity_poly.entity_id
_entity_poly.type
_entity_poly.pdbx_seq_one_letter_code
_entity_poly.pdbx_strand_id
1 'polypeptide(L)' 'MALDKDILGTDLYNELSVFNNKNIDELGDIEDKRLLFCKKIAEVFIEHLKANVEINIPGTGLIAPGGAVTGNSTTGTIN' A
#
# COMPACT_ATOMS: atom_id res chain seq x y z
N MET A 1 -3.58 2.12 -9.70
CA MET A 1 -3.39 0.75 -10.26
C MET A 1 -4.14 -0.20 -9.34
N ALA A 2 -4.86 -1.21 -9.85
CA ALA A 2 -5.58 -2.14 -8.96
C ALA A 2 -4.59 -2.89 -8.07
N LEU A 3 -4.96 -3.15 -6.82
CA LEU A 3 -4.15 -3.94 -5.88
C LEU A 3 -3.89 -5.33 -6.48
N ASP A 4 -2.63 -5.67 -6.75
CA ASP A 4 -2.27 -6.97 -7.31
C ASP A 4 -2.23 -8.02 -6.19
N LYS A 5 -3.17 -8.97 -6.25
CA LYS A 5 -3.31 -10.03 -5.25
C LYS A 5 -2.12 -11.00 -5.23
N ASP A 6 -1.41 -11.15 -6.34
CA ASP A 6 -0.34 -12.14 -6.46
C ASP A 6 0.96 -11.55 -5.87
N ILE A 7 1.19 -10.25 -6.06
CA ILE A 7 2.28 -9.51 -5.40
C ILE A 7 2.03 -9.45 -3.88
N LEU A 8 0.85 -8.98 -3.46
CA LEU A 8 0.49 -8.91 -2.03
C LEU A 8 0.53 -10.29 -1.37
N GLY A 9 0.03 -11.33 -2.04
CA GLY A 9 0.05 -12.69 -1.54
C GLY A 9 1.46 -13.22 -1.33
N THR A 10 2.39 -12.91 -2.24
CA THR A 10 3.81 -13.29 -2.13
C THR A 10 4.48 -12.60 -0.94
N ASP A 11 4.26 -11.30 -0.76
CA ASP A 11 4.87 -10.54 0.35
C ASP A 11 4.36 -11.01 1.71
N LEU A 12 3.04 -11.26 1.83
CA LEU A 12 2.46 -11.82 3.05
C LEU A 12 2.98 -13.23 3.35
N TYR A 13 3.16 -14.06 2.31
CA TYR A 13 3.74 -15.39 2.48
C TYR A 13 5.19 -15.34 2.97
N ASN A 14 5.98 -14.37 2.49
CA ASN A 14 7.36 -14.19 2.93
C ASN A 14 7.43 -13.85 4.43
N GLU A 15 6.59 -12.94 4.92
CA GLU A 15 6.51 -12.62 6.35
C GLU A 15 6.07 -13.83 7.19
N LEU A 16 5.09 -14.60 6.69
CA LEU A 16 4.63 -15.82 7.36
C LEU A 16 5.74 -16.88 7.45
N SER A 17 6.50 -17.05 6.36
CA SER A 17 7.64 -17.96 6.27
C SER A 17 8.73 -17.61 7.27
N VAL A 18 9.01 -16.31 7.47
CA VAL A 18 9.99 -15.83 8.47
C VAL A 18 9.58 -16.19 9.90
N PHE A 19 8.29 -16.17 10.21
CA PHE A 19 7.78 -16.56 11.52
C PHE A 19 7.78 -18.09 11.70
N ASN A 20 7.30 -18.83 10.70
CA ASN A 20 7.11 -20.29 10.79
C ASN A 20 8.41 -21.10 10.67
N ASN A 21 9.44 -20.57 10.03
CA ASN A 21 10.73 -21.27 9.85
C ASN A 21 11.69 -21.08 11.02
N LYS A 22 11.31 -20.37 12.08
CA LYS A 22 12.13 -20.20 13.28
C LYS A 22 11.74 -21.23 14.32
N ASN A 23 12.75 -21.86 14.92
CA ASN A 23 12.55 -22.71 16.08
C ASN A 23 12.19 -21.87 17.30
N ILE A 24 11.54 -22.48 18.29
CA ILE A 24 11.10 -21.78 19.50
C ILE A 24 12.27 -21.13 20.25
N ASP A 25 13.45 -21.76 20.18
CA ASP A 25 14.70 -21.27 20.77
C ASP A 25 15.24 -20.02 20.06
N GLU A 26 14.87 -19.80 18.79
CA GLU A 26 15.25 -18.63 17.99
C GLU A 26 14.22 -17.49 18.07
N LEU A 27 12.97 -17.82 18.45
CA LEU A 27 11.87 -16.88 18.60
C LEU A 27 11.97 -16.12 19.94
N GLY A 28 12.45 -16.75 21.01
CA GLY A 28 12.44 -16.16 22.35
C GLY A 28 11.01 -16.06 22.87
N ASP A 29 10.58 -14.89 23.35
CA ASP A 29 9.20 -14.69 23.79
C ASP A 29 8.23 -14.76 22.60
N ILE A 30 7.42 -15.81 22.58
CA ILE A 30 6.52 -16.13 21.48
C ILE A 30 5.39 -15.10 21.30
N GLU A 31 4.92 -14.47 22.38
CA GLU A 31 3.84 -13.48 22.31
C GLU A 31 4.33 -12.17 21.68
N ASP A 32 5.54 -11.73 22.05
CA ASP A 32 6.18 -10.57 21.42
C ASP A 32 6.43 -10.79 19.93
N LYS A 33 6.82 -12.01 19.53
CA LYS A 33 7.02 -12.34 18.11
C LYS A 33 5.72 -12.43 17.32
N ARG A 34 4.64 -12.94 17.92
CA ARG A 34 3.30 -12.90 17.31
C ARG A 34 2.84 -11.47 17.08
N LEU A 35 3.02 -10.61 18.08
CA LEU A 35 2.70 -9.19 17.95
C LEU A 35 3.52 -8.52 16.85
N LEU A 36 4.83 -8.81 16.78
CA LEU A 36 5.72 -8.28 15.74
C LEU A 36 5.29 -8.75 14.34
N PHE A 37 4.95 -10.02 14.20
CA PHE A 37 4.45 -10.58 12.94
C PHE A 37 3.13 -9.90 12.49
N CYS A 38 2.17 -9.72 13.39
CA CYS A 38 0.94 -8.99 13.09
C CYS A 38 1.20 -7.55 12.64
N LYS A 39 2.18 -6.86 13.27
CA LYS A 39 2.61 -5.53 12.84
C LYS A 39 3.23 -5.54 11.44
N LYS A 40 4.02 -6.56 11.12
CA LYS A 40 4.63 -6.71 9.79
C LYS A 40 3.59 -6.94 8.69
N ILE A 41 2.58 -7.77 8.94
CA ILE A 41 1.45 -7.91 8.01
C ILE A 41 0.74 -6.58 7.78
N ALA A 42 0.48 -5.82 8.85
CA ALA A 42 -0.16 -4.51 8.72
C ALA A 42 0.70 -3.52 7.92
N GLU A 43 2.02 -3.54 8.11
CA GLU A 43 2.99 -2.72 7.38
C GLU A 43 2.97 -3.05 5.87
N VAL A 44 3.07 -4.33 5.49
CA VAL A 44 3.00 -4.78 4.09
C VAL A 44 1.71 -4.32 3.43
N PHE A 45 0.57 -4.44 4.11
CA PHE A 45 -0.72 -4.00 3.59
C PHE A 45 -0.77 -2.48 3.37
N ILE A 46 -0.26 -1.69 4.33
CA ILE A 46 -0.20 -0.23 4.22
C ILE A 46 0.70 0.20 3.06
N GLU A 47 1.86 -0.42 2.90
CA GLU A 47 2.79 -0.13 1.80
C GLU A 47 2.16 -0.44 0.45
N HIS A 48 1.47 -1.58 0.34
CA HIS A 48 0.73 -1.95 -0.86
C HIS A 48 -0.36 -0.94 -1.19
N LEU A 49 -1.10 -0.44 -0.19
CA LEU A 49 -2.06 0.63 -0.40
C LEU A 49 -1.39 1.93 -0.85
N LYS A 50 -0.31 2.36 -0.19
CA LYS A 50 0.42 3.59 -0.57
C LYS A 50 0.95 3.53 -2.00
N ALA A 51 1.45 2.37 -2.43
CA ALA A 51 1.99 2.20 -3.78
C ALA A 51 0.91 2.14 -4.87
N ASN A 52 -0.31 1.70 -4.53
CA ASN A 52 -1.36 1.43 -5.51
C ASN A 52 -2.55 2.40 -5.45
N VAL A 53 -2.69 3.16 -4.36
CA VAL A 53 -3.73 4.18 -4.21
C VAL A 53 -3.50 5.27 -5.24
N GLU A 54 -4.47 5.38 -6.15
CA GLU A 54 -4.58 6.50 -7.06
C GLU A 54 -5.25 7.66 -6.33
N ILE A 55 -4.47 8.69 -6.02
CA ILE A 55 -5.00 9.93 -5.45
C ILE A 55 -5.43 10.82 -6.61
N ASN A 56 -6.73 10.85 -6.89
CA ASN A 56 -7.29 11.79 -7.86
C ASN A 56 -7.43 13.17 -7.20
N ILE A 57 -6.49 14.08 -7.48
CA ILE A 57 -6.60 15.49 -7.07
C ILE A 57 -7.19 16.25 -8.25
N PRO A 58 -8.44 16.70 -8.17
CA PRO A 58 -8.99 17.56 -9.20
C PRO A 58 -8.16 18.84 -9.24
N GLY A 59 -7.46 19.08 -10.35
CA GLY A 59 -6.84 20.38 -10.60
C GLY A 59 -7.90 21.48 -10.68
N THR A 60 -7.46 22.74 -10.59
CA THR A 60 -8.31 23.86 -11.00
C THR A 60 -8.77 23.58 -12.43
N GLY A 61 -10.06 23.32 -12.64
CA GLY A 61 -10.59 22.83 -13.91
C GLY A 61 -10.26 23.77 -15.08
N LEU A 62 -10.48 23.31 -16.32
CA LEU A 62 -10.32 24.18 -17.49
C LEU A 62 -11.34 25.32 -17.44
N ILE A 63 -10.87 26.56 -17.30
CA ILE A 63 -11.74 27.74 -17.44
C ILE A 63 -11.86 28.07 -18.93
N ALA A 64 -13.06 27.94 -19.48
CA ALA A 64 -13.33 28.23 -20.89
C ALA A 64 -13.78 29.69 -21.09
N PRO A 65 -13.08 30.53 -21.89
CA PRO A 65 -13.48 31.92 -22.11
C PRO A 65 -14.50 32.08 -23.26
N GLY A 66 -15.47 31.16 -23.39
CA GLY A 66 -16.58 31.27 -24.35
C GLY A 66 -16.76 30.14 -25.36
N GLY A 67 -16.35 28.90 -25.06
CA GLY A 67 -16.56 27.73 -25.91
C GLY A 67 -16.39 26.41 -25.15
N ALA A 68 -16.65 25.27 -25.79
CA ALA A 68 -16.42 23.97 -25.17
C ALA A 68 -14.91 23.71 -25.02
N VAL A 69 -14.47 23.33 -23.82
CA VAL A 69 -13.10 22.88 -23.55
C VAL A 69 -13.11 21.38 -23.26
N THR A 70 -12.30 20.63 -24.01
CA THR A 70 -12.00 19.22 -23.74
C THR A 70 -10.55 19.10 -23.32
N GLY A 71 -10.30 18.57 -22.12
CA GLY A 71 -8.96 18.32 -21.59
C GLY A 71 -9.01 17.79 -20.16
N ASN A 72 -7.91 17.18 -19.72
CA ASN A 72 -7.74 16.73 -18.34
C ASN A 72 -6.91 17.78 -17.58
N SER A 73 -7.36 18.24 -16.41
CA SER A 73 -6.59 19.16 -15.56
C SER A 73 -5.53 18.38 -14.78
N THR A 74 -4.25 18.73 -14.93
CA THR A 74 -3.10 18.07 -14.30
C THR A 74 -2.45 18.91 -13.19
N THR A 75 -3.10 19.99 -12.74
CA THR A 75 -2.54 20.95 -11.78
C THR A 75 -2.75 20.59 -10.30
N GLY A 76 -3.30 19.40 -10.01
CA GLY A 76 -3.43 18.92 -8.64
C GLY A 76 -2.06 18.66 -8.00
N THR A 77 -1.84 19.16 -6.78
CA THR A 77 -0.58 18.98 -6.02
C THR A 77 -0.85 18.38 -4.65
N ILE A 78 -0.03 17.41 -4.21
CA ILE A 78 0.04 16.92 -2.82
C ILE A 78 1.18 17.66 -2.13
N ASN A 79 0.91 18.32 -1.01
CA ASN A 79 1.93 18.89 -0.12
C ASN A 79 2.26 17.93 1.02
#